data_AF-A0A511AXR2-F1
#
_entry.id   AF-A0A511AXR2-F1
#
_cell.length_a   1.000
_cell.length_b   1.000
_cell.length_c   1.000
_cell.angle_alpha   90.00
_cell.angle_beta   90.00
_cell.angle_gamma   90.00
#
_symmetry.space_group_name_H-M   'P 1'
#
loop_
_entity.id
_entity.type
_entity.pdbx_description
1 polymer ?
#
loop_
_entity_poly.entity_id
_entity_poly.type
_entity_poly.pdbx_seq_one_letter_code
_entity_poly.pdbx_strand_id
1 'polypeptide(L)'
;MSGSGGEMENMRVLILGGTSEASALGRMLTSAPELAPTFCLAGVTQAPVLPEVKVRIGGFGGVDGLRAYLRHNAIRAVVDATHPFAARMSHNAAMACEMQNVPLLRIERPEWKPEPGDQWVTVSDIKTAAHAIGRKPRNVFLTTGRKDLEPFREVTHHHYILRSIDRPDPTLLPQHVTLVLARPPFEVEDEIALMQHHAIDIVVTKNAGADATCAKLFAARALGLPVIMIQRPLLPPSLHAETAREALDWLQAVRHASTLRDV
;
A
#
# COMPACT_ATOMS: atom_id res chain seq x y z
N MET A 1 3.87 11.29 52.62
CA MET A 1 3.47 12.07 51.42
C MET A 1 4.70 12.33 50.58
N SER A 2 4.81 11.65 49.45
CA SER A 2 5.53 12.09 48.25
C SER A 2 5.17 11.09 47.16
N GLY A 3 4.44 11.57 46.16
CA GLY A 3 3.62 10.77 45.27
C GLY A 3 4.41 9.78 44.42
N SER A 4 3.91 8.55 44.37
CA SER A 4 4.10 7.64 43.25
C SER A 4 3.50 8.29 42.01
N GLY A 5 4.30 9.03 41.26
CA GLY A 5 3.97 9.38 39.89
C GLY A 5 3.84 8.07 39.12
N GLY A 6 2.61 7.62 38.89
CA GLY A 6 2.36 6.47 38.04
C GLY A 6 3.02 6.76 36.70
N GLU A 7 3.97 5.92 36.29
CA GLU A 7 4.36 5.85 34.89
C GLU A 7 3.06 5.65 34.11
N MET A 8 2.61 6.68 33.38
CA MET A 8 1.51 6.49 32.45
C MET A 8 1.98 5.43 31.47
N GLU A 9 1.41 4.23 31.58
CA GLU A 9 1.84 3.08 30.79
C GLU A 9 1.73 3.45 29.30
N ASN A 10 2.86 3.41 28.58
CA ASN A 10 2.86 3.72 27.16
C ASN A 10 1.98 2.70 26.40
N MET A 11 1.03 3.18 25.61
CA MET A 11 0.15 2.34 24.81
C MET A 11 0.90 1.86 23.58
N ARG A 12 1.29 0.58 23.51
CA ARG A 12 2.06 0.05 22.38
C ARG A 12 1.20 -0.10 21.12
N VAL A 13 1.57 0.61 20.06
CA VAL A 13 0.85 0.60 18.78
C VAL A 13 1.65 -0.15 17.71
N LEU A 14 0.98 -0.97 16.92
CA LEU A 14 1.55 -1.57 15.71
C LEU A 14 1.05 -0.86 14.46
N ILE A 15 1.96 -0.42 13.60
CA ILE A 15 1.63 0.18 12.30
C ILE A 15 2.05 -0.79 11.21
N LEU A 16 1.09 -1.31 10.44
CA LEU A 16 1.38 -2.10 9.25
C LEU A 16 1.57 -1.12 8.08
N GLY A 17 2.82 -0.95 7.64
CA GLY A 17 3.20 0.13 6.73
C GLY A 17 3.46 -0.30 5.29
N GLY A 18 3.96 0.66 4.51
CA GLY A 18 4.32 0.49 3.09
C GLY A 18 3.68 1.51 2.15
N THR A 19 3.08 2.56 2.69
CA THR A 19 2.42 3.64 1.95
C THR A 19 2.92 5.01 2.42
N SER A 20 2.62 6.06 1.65
CA SER A 20 2.87 7.46 2.02
C SER A 20 2.16 7.83 3.32
N GLU A 21 0.94 7.35 3.53
CA GLU A 21 0.13 7.60 4.72
C GLU A 21 0.75 6.93 5.94
N ALA A 22 1.23 5.69 5.80
CA ALA A 22 1.98 5.03 6.86
C ALA A 22 3.22 5.85 7.25
N SER A 23 4.03 6.26 6.26
CA SER A 23 5.21 7.09 6.52
C SER A 23 4.86 8.44 7.18
N ALA A 24 3.74 9.06 6.79
CA ALA A 24 3.25 10.28 7.42
C ALA A 24 2.85 10.05 8.88
N LEU A 25 2.10 8.98 9.17
CA LEU A 25 1.72 8.60 10.53
C LEU A 25 2.96 8.30 11.39
N GLY A 26 3.93 7.55 10.84
CA GLY A 26 5.20 7.25 11.50
C GLY A 26 5.97 8.52 11.89
N ARG A 27 6.00 9.54 11.02
CA ARG A 27 6.60 10.85 11.34
C ARG A 27 5.85 11.59 12.44
N MET A 28 4.51 11.58 12.43
CA MET A 28 3.75 12.25 13.48
C MET A 28 3.96 11.61 14.86
N LEU A 29 4.14 10.29 14.88
CA LEU A 29 4.32 9.52 16.12
C LEU A 29 5.69 9.67 16.77
N THR A 30 6.68 10.30 16.10
CA THR A 30 7.97 10.65 16.75
C THR A 30 7.75 11.65 17.89
N SER A 31 6.71 12.47 17.78
CA SER A 31 6.33 13.47 18.78
C SER A 31 5.27 12.96 19.77
N ALA A 32 4.98 11.65 19.79
CA ALA A 32 4.00 11.02 20.67
C ALA A 32 4.56 9.74 21.33
N PRO A 33 5.62 9.84 22.15
CA PRO A 33 6.30 8.68 22.75
C PRO A 33 5.38 7.81 23.62
N GLU A 34 4.31 8.39 24.17
CA GLU A 34 3.26 7.67 24.91
C GLU A 34 2.55 6.56 24.12
N LEU A 35 2.62 6.59 22.78
CA LEU A 35 1.98 5.64 21.87
C LEU A 35 2.96 4.54 21.43
N ALA A 36 4.19 4.54 21.96
CA ALA A 36 5.24 3.54 21.78
C ALA A 36 5.15 2.76 20.44
N PRO A 37 5.23 3.46 19.29
CA PRO A 37 4.91 2.89 17.99
C PRO A 37 5.95 1.86 17.53
N THR A 38 5.48 0.76 16.95
CA THR A 38 6.30 -0.17 16.17
C THR A 38 5.82 -0.17 14.71
N PHE A 39 6.68 0.27 13.80
CA PHE A 39 6.42 0.34 12.38
C PHE A 39 6.87 -0.94 11.67
N CYS A 40 5.93 -1.65 11.03
CA CYS A 40 6.20 -2.92 10.39
C CYS A 40 6.20 -2.80 8.87
N LEU A 41 7.27 -3.26 8.23
CA LEU A 41 7.41 -3.36 6.78
C LEU A 41 7.49 -4.82 6.34
N ALA A 42 6.92 -5.13 5.18
CA ALA A 42 6.99 -6.47 4.61
C ALA A 42 8.40 -6.87 4.09
N GLY A 43 9.34 -5.92 3.98
CA GLY A 43 10.67 -6.16 3.41
C GLY A 43 10.65 -6.30 1.88
N VAL A 44 9.69 -5.66 1.22
CA VAL A 44 9.47 -5.77 -0.23
C VAL A 44 10.29 -4.78 -1.05
N THR A 45 10.92 -3.83 -0.36
CA THR A 45 11.85 -2.87 -0.93
C THR A 45 13.20 -3.05 -0.24
N GLN A 46 14.31 -3.10 -0.98
CA GLN A 46 15.65 -3.34 -0.45
C GLN A 46 16.14 -2.18 0.43
N ALA A 47 15.86 -0.95 0.00
CA ALA A 47 16.20 0.27 0.74
C ALA A 47 14.95 1.13 0.99
N PRO A 48 14.09 0.74 1.94
CA PRO A 48 12.93 1.55 2.32
C PRO A 48 13.37 2.79 3.10
N VAL A 49 12.68 3.91 2.91
CA VAL A 49 12.84 5.07 3.80
C VAL A 49 12.18 4.72 5.13
N LEU A 50 12.97 4.69 6.20
CA LEU A 50 12.50 4.30 7.53
C LEU A 50 12.03 5.52 8.33
N PRO A 51 10.90 5.42 9.05
CA PRO A 51 10.52 6.44 10.01
C PRO A 51 11.44 6.40 11.24
N GLU A 52 11.55 7.52 11.96
CA GLU A 52 12.34 7.64 13.20
C GLU A 52 11.60 7.05 14.43
N VAL A 53 11.03 5.87 14.26
CA VAL A 53 10.37 5.08 15.32
C VAL A 53 10.91 3.65 15.29
N LYS A 54 10.55 2.81 16.27
CA LYS A 54 10.96 1.40 16.26
C LYS A 54 10.46 0.71 14.99
N VAL A 55 11.36 0.12 14.19
CA VAL A 55 11.01 -0.57 12.95
C VAL A 55 11.18 -2.08 13.08
N ARG A 56 10.25 -2.83 12.49
CA ARG A 56 10.33 -4.28 12.25
C ARG A 56 10.20 -4.56 10.76
N ILE A 57 11.03 -5.46 10.23
CA ILE A 57 10.95 -5.91 8.85
C ILE A 57 10.69 -7.42 8.81
N GLY A 58 9.76 -7.85 7.97
CA GLY A 58 9.45 -9.25 7.70
C GLY A 58 7.97 -9.61 7.92
N GLY A 59 7.56 -10.76 7.42
CA GLY A 59 6.20 -11.27 7.63
C GLY A 59 5.94 -11.70 9.07
N PHE A 60 4.67 -11.92 9.41
CA PHE A 60 4.26 -12.43 10.72
C PHE A 60 4.05 -13.94 10.76
N GLY A 61 3.98 -14.63 9.61
CA GLY A 61 3.60 -16.06 9.56
C GLY A 61 2.09 -16.28 9.56
N GLY A 62 1.34 -15.43 8.83
CA GLY A 62 -0.12 -15.54 8.74
C GLY A 62 -0.86 -14.94 9.95
N VAL A 63 -2.12 -15.35 10.12
CA VAL A 63 -3.01 -14.87 11.20
C VAL A 63 -2.46 -15.27 12.56
N ASP A 64 -2.11 -16.54 12.77
CA ASP A 64 -1.65 -17.03 14.07
C ASP A 64 -0.33 -16.41 14.51
N GLY A 65 0.61 -16.25 13.59
CA GLY A 65 1.85 -15.56 13.88
C GLY A 65 1.66 -14.07 14.21
N LEU A 66 0.70 -13.40 13.57
CA LEU A 66 0.33 -12.03 13.95
C LEU A 66 -0.34 -12.01 15.34
N ARG A 67 -1.24 -12.93 15.65
CA ARG A 67 -1.86 -13.04 16.99
C ARG A 67 -0.83 -13.24 18.09
N ALA A 68 0.10 -14.16 17.88
CA ALA A 68 1.20 -14.41 18.81
C ALA A 68 2.04 -13.14 19.01
N TYR A 69 2.32 -12.42 17.92
CA TYR A 69 3.03 -11.15 17.99
C TYR A 69 2.27 -10.10 18.81
N LEU A 70 0.97 -9.90 18.55
CA LEU A 70 0.13 -8.93 19.27
C LEU A 70 0.14 -9.22 20.78
N ARG A 71 -0.01 -10.48 21.18
CA ARG A 71 0.06 -10.90 22.59
C ARG A 71 1.43 -10.65 23.20
N HIS A 72 2.47 -11.19 22.58
CA HIS A 72 3.81 -11.20 23.15
C HIS A 72 4.41 -9.80 23.31
N ASN A 73 4.00 -8.87 22.44
CA ASN A 73 4.44 -7.48 22.49
C ASN A 73 3.48 -6.56 23.24
N ALA A 74 2.37 -7.09 23.78
CA ALA A 74 1.31 -6.33 24.44
C ALA A 74 0.80 -5.17 23.58
N ILE A 75 0.55 -5.44 22.28
CA ILE A 75 0.03 -4.43 21.35
C ILE A 75 -1.41 -4.10 21.74
N ARG A 76 -1.68 -2.81 21.91
CA ARG A 76 -2.97 -2.27 22.36
C ARG A 76 -3.81 -1.67 21.23
N ALA A 77 -3.20 -1.33 20.10
CA ALA A 77 -3.90 -0.91 18.90
C ALA A 77 -3.09 -1.22 17.64
N VAL A 78 -3.79 -1.47 16.53
CA VAL A 78 -3.19 -1.68 15.21
C VAL A 78 -3.71 -0.64 14.23
N VAL A 79 -2.81 -0.04 13.46
CA VAL A 79 -3.15 0.74 12.27
C VAL A 79 -2.70 -0.03 11.03
N ASP A 80 -3.67 -0.46 10.22
CA ASP A 80 -3.43 -1.02 8.88
C ASP A 80 -3.30 0.14 7.87
N ALA A 81 -2.07 0.57 7.63
CA ALA A 81 -1.72 1.54 6.61
C ALA A 81 -0.97 0.87 5.44
N THR A 82 -1.28 -0.40 5.16
CA THR A 82 -0.68 -1.14 4.05
C THR A 82 -1.24 -0.65 2.71
N HIS A 83 -0.58 -1.02 1.60
CA HIS A 83 -1.08 -0.68 0.28
C HIS A 83 -2.48 -1.30 0.06
N PRO A 84 -3.45 -0.64 -0.63
CA PRO A 84 -4.81 -1.19 -0.82
C PRO A 84 -4.86 -2.58 -1.48
N PHE A 85 -3.82 -2.94 -2.23
CA PHE A 85 -3.66 -4.27 -2.85
C PHE A 85 -2.92 -5.28 -1.97
N ALA A 86 -2.53 -4.93 -0.75
CA ALA A 86 -1.92 -5.84 0.23
C ALA A 86 -3.00 -6.64 0.99
N ALA A 87 -4.06 -7.07 0.30
CA ALA A 87 -5.27 -7.62 0.89
C ALA A 87 -5.03 -8.75 1.88
N ARG A 88 -4.07 -9.64 1.59
CA ARG A 88 -3.71 -10.73 2.51
C ARG A 88 -3.28 -10.22 3.88
N MET A 89 -2.48 -9.14 3.92
CA MET A 89 -2.05 -8.56 5.19
C MET A 89 -3.22 -7.91 5.92
N SER A 90 -4.08 -7.16 5.23
CA SER A 90 -5.29 -6.56 5.81
C SER A 90 -6.28 -7.60 6.34
N HIS A 91 -6.48 -8.73 5.65
CA HIS A 91 -7.27 -9.85 6.15
C HIS A 91 -6.66 -10.46 7.41
N ASN A 92 -5.35 -10.72 7.39
CA ASN A 92 -4.64 -11.25 8.55
C ASN A 92 -4.78 -10.29 9.75
N ALA A 93 -4.66 -8.99 9.52
CA ALA A 93 -4.80 -7.96 10.54
C ALA A 93 -6.20 -7.95 11.14
N ALA A 94 -7.24 -7.92 10.32
CA ALA A 94 -8.64 -7.96 10.77
C ALA A 94 -8.90 -9.18 11.66
N MET A 95 -8.58 -10.38 11.17
CA MET A 95 -8.81 -11.62 11.92
C MET A 95 -7.98 -11.69 13.22
N ALA A 96 -6.69 -11.33 13.16
CA ALA A 96 -5.83 -11.38 14.33
C ALA A 96 -6.25 -10.39 15.42
N CYS A 97 -6.65 -9.18 15.00
CA CYS A 97 -7.12 -8.13 15.91
C CYS A 97 -8.45 -8.53 16.57
N GLU A 98 -9.41 -9.04 15.80
CA GLU A 98 -10.68 -9.55 16.30
C GLU A 98 -10.46 -10.66 17.34
N MET A 99 -9.68 -11.69 17.01
CA MET A 99 -9.38 -12.80 17.92
C MET A 99 -8.62 -12.37 19.20
N GLN A 100 -7.95 -11.22 19.15
CA GLN A 100 -7.19 -10.68 20.29
C GLN A 100 -7.90 -9.53 21.00
N ASN A 101 -9.09 -9.15 20.56
CA ASN A 101 -9.79 -7.96 21.02
C ASN A 101 -8.90 -6.70 21.01
N VAL A 102 -8.07 -6.58 19.98
CA VAL A 102 -7.20 -5.41 19.75
C VAL A 102 -7.91 -4.51 18.74
N PRO A 103 -8.13 -3.22 19.04
CA PRO A 103 -8.75 -2.30 18.10
C PRO A 103 -7.89 -2.13 16.84
N LEU A 104 -8.54 -2.14 15.69
CA LEU A 104 -7.94 -1.99 14.36
C LEU A 104 -8.56 -0.79 13.64
N LEU A 105 -7.71 0.11 13.15
CA LEU A 105 -8.08 1.15 12.20
C LEU A 105 -7.35 0.90 10.87
N ARG A 106 -8.05 0.98 9.75
CA ARG A 106 -7.44 0.97 8.43
C ARG A 106 -7.32 2.40 7.89
N ILE A 107 -6.16 2.76 7.34
CA ILE A 107 -6.06 3.96 6.53
C ILE A 107 -6.43 3.61 5.09
N GLU A 108 -7.55 4.15 4.63
CA GLU A 108 -8.12 3.87 3.31
C GLU A 108 -8.42 5.18 2.59
N ARG A 109 -7.45 5.64 1.80
CA ARG A 109 -7.63 6.81 0.93
C ARG A 109 -8.62 6.52 -0.21
N PRO A 110 -9.30 7.55 -0.75
CA PRO A 110 -10.22 7.39 -1.88
C PRO A 110 -9.61 6.69 -3.10
N GLU A 111 -10.45 6.01 -3.86
CA GLU A 111 -10.08 5.51 -5.20
C GLU A 111 -9.97 6.65 -6.20
N TRP A 112 -9.09 6.51 -7.19
CA TRP A 112 -9.18 7.37 -8.36
C TRP A 112 -10.46 7.08 -9.12
N LYS A 113 -11.09 8.13 -9.64
CA LYS A 113 -12.30 8.05 -10.45
C LYS A 113 -11.98 8.56 -11.87
N PRO A 114 -12.59 7.99 -12.92
CA PRO A 114 -12.41 8.50 -14.26
C PRO A 114 -13.02 9.90 -14.39
N GLU A 115 -12.32 10.77 -15.10
CA GLU A 115 -12.73 12.13 -15.45
C GLU A 115 -12.98 12.23 -16.97
N PRO A 116 -13.62 13.31 -17.46
CA PRO A 116 -13.77 13.53 -18.89
C PRO A 116 -12.43 13.42 -19.64
N GLY A 117 -12.42 12.60 -20.70
CA GLY A 117 -11.23 12.30 -21.49
C GLY A 117 -10.50 11.01 -21.08
N ASP A 118 -10.80 10.44 -19.92
CA ASP A 118 -10.25 9.15 -19.51
C ASP A 118 -10.88 7.98 -20.29
N GLN A 119 -10.03 7.07 -20.77
CA GLN A 119 -10.44 5.85 -21.47
C GLN A 119 -10.16 4.62 -20.60
N TRP A 120 -10.87 4.52 -19.47
CA TRP A 120 -10.65 3.43 -18.52
C TRP A 120 -11.45 2.17 -18.86
N VAL A 121 -10.77 1.03 -18.80
CA VAL A 121 -11.38 -0.30 -18.77
C VAL A 121 -11.14 -0.90 -17.40
N THR A 122 -12.20 -0.99 -16.60
CA THR A 122 -12.11 -1.51 -15.24
C THR A 122 -12.17 -3.04 -15.24
N VAL A 123 -11.27 -3.69 -14.49
CA VAL A 123 -11.18 -5.15 -14.37
C VAL A 123 -11.04 -5.58 -12.91
N SER A 124 -11.50 -6.79 -12.58
CA SER A 124 -11.55 -7.31 -11.21
C SER A 124 -10.17 -7.62 -10.62
N ASP A 125 -9.23 -8.05 -11.45
CA ASP A 125 -7.95 -8.59 -10.99
C ASP A 125 -6.86 -8.53 -12.08
N ILE A 126 -5.63 -8.86 -11.67
CA ILE A 126 -4.44 -8.81 -12.51
C ILE A 126 -4.48 -9.82 -13.68
N LYS A 127 -5.13 -10.97 -13.49
CA LYS A 127 -5.24 -11.99 -14.54
C LYS A 127 -6.18 -11.51 -15.64
N THR A 128 -7.33 -10.98 -15.24
CA THR A 128 -8.29 -10.36 -16.16
C THR A 128 -7.66 -9.15 -16.87
N ALA A 129 -6.81 -8.38 -16.18
CA ALA A 129 -6.07 -7.28 -16.78
C ALA A 129 -5.15 -7.72 -17.93
N ALA A 130 -4.39 -8.80 -17.75
CA ALA A 130 -3.50 -9.31 -18.80
C ALA A 130 -4.28 -9.73 -20.06
N HIS A 131 -5.45 -10.36 -19.90
CA HIS A 131 -6.31 -10.74 -21.02
C HIS A 131 -6.98 -9.52 -21.68
N ALA A 132 -7.33 -8.49 -20.91
CA ALA A 132 -7.99 -7.28 -21.40
C ALA A 132 -7.10 -6.42 -22.31
N ILE A 133 -5.77 -6.64 -22.32
CA ILE A 133 -4.85 -5.96 -23.25
C ILE A 133 -5.21 -6.28 -24.70
N GLY A 134 -5.73 -7.49 -24.97
CA GLY A 134 -6.18 -7.93 -26.28
C GLY A 134 -5.15 -8.72 -27.09
N ARG A 135 -5.52 -9.12 -28.30
CA ARG A 135 -4.74 -10.08 -29.13
C ARG A 135 -3.71 -9.44 -30.05
N LYS A 136 -3.81 -8.14 -30.30
CA LYS A 136 -2.86 -7.42 -31.16
C LYS A 136 -1.60 -7.09 -30.35
N PRO A 137 -0.38 -7.27 -30.89
CA PRO A 137 0.84 -6.78 -30.26
C PRO A 137 0.73 -5.30 -29.88
N ARG A 138 1.21 -4.95 -28.69
CA ARG A 138 1.13 -3.62 -28.08
C ARG A 138 2.35 -3.37 -27.19
N ASN A 139 2.73 -2.10 -27.05
CA ASN A 139 3.63 -1.60 -26.02
C ASN A 139 2.82 -1.27 -24.77
N VAL A 140 2.95 -2.12 -23.74
CA VAL A 140 2.11 -2.09 -22.55
C VAL A 140 2.89 -1.48 -21.39
N PHE A 141 2.43 -0.35 -20.86
CA PHE A 141 3.03 0.22 -19.66
C PHE A 141 2.50 -0.44 -18.39
N LEU A 142 3.28 -1.34 -17.79
CA LEU A 142 2.94 -2.04 -16.56
C LEU A 142 3.42 -1.26 -15.34
N THR A 143 2.45 -0.74 -14.59
CA THR A 143 2.72 0.02 -13.34
C THR A 143 2.20 -0.72 -12.10
N THR A 144 2.02 -2.04 -12.22
CA THR A 144 1.47 -2.93 -11.18
C THR A 144 2.54 -3.40 -10.17
N GLY A 145 3.81 -3.13 -10.44
CA GLY A 145 4.97 -3.50 -9.63
C GLY A 145 5.48 -4.92 -9.90
N ARG A 146 6.50 -5.34 -9.15
CA ARG A 146 7.24 -6.59 -9.41
C ARG A 146 6.59 -7.91 -8.97
N LYS A 147 5.50 -7.86 -8.21
CA LYS A 147 4.94 -9.06 -7.54
C LYS A 147 3.95 -9.85 -8.40
N ASP A 148 3.27 -9.18 -9.31
CA ASP A 148 2.13 -9.77 -10.03
C ASP A 148 2.41 -9.82 -11.54
N LEU A 149 3.59 -10.37 -11.89
CA LEU A 149 4.07 -10.44 -13.27
C LEU A 149 3.66 -11.72 -13.99
N GLU A 150 3.30 -12.77 -13.25
CA GLU A 150 3.00 -14.10 -13.80
C GLU A 150 1.95 -14.07 -14.93
N PRO A 151 0.79 -13.41 -14.81
CA PRO A 151 -0.19 -13.36 -15.90
C PRO A 151 0.34 -12.72 -17.19
N PHE A 152 1.28 -11.78 -17.09
CA PHE A 152 1.86 -11.11 -18.27
C PHE A 152 2.95 -11.94 -18.93
N ARG A 153 3.54 -12.93 -18.22
CA ARG A 153 4.47 -13.89 -18.82
C ARG A 153 3.75 -14.88 -19.73
N GLU A 154 2.50 -15.19 -19.43
CA GLU A 154 1.67 -16.11 -20.22
C GLU A 154 1.19 -15.46 -21.53
N VAL A 155 1.10 -14.12 -21.57
CA VAL A 155 0.67 -13.36 -22.75
C VAL A 155 1.90 -12.78 -23.45
N THR A 156 2.47 -13.55 -24.38
CA THR A 156 3.83 -13.32 -24.90
C THR A 156 3.94 -12.37 -26.10
N HIS A 157 2.84 -12.04 -26.77
CA HIS A 157 2.87 -11.23 -28.00
C HIS A 157 2.96 -9.71 -27.77
N HIS A 158 3.01 -9.25 -26.51
CA HIS A 158 3.17 -7.85 -26.16
C HIS A 158 4.61 -7.52 -25.76
N HIS A 159 4.98 -6.25 -25.93
CA HIS A 159 6.19 -5.69 -25.33
C HIS A 159 5.81 -4.95 -24.04
N TYR A 160 6.38 -5.34 -22.91
CA TYR A 160 6.03 -4.78 -21.61
C TYR A 160 7.06 -3.75 -21.16
N ILE A 161 6.62 -2.54 -20.86
CA ILE A 161 7.43 -1.53 -20.19
C ILE A 161 7.09 -1.62 -18.72
N LEU A 162 7.92 -2.31 -17.95
CA LEU A 162 7.68 -2.58 -16.54
C LEU A 162 8.34 -1.52 -15.67
N ARG A 163 7.54 -0.74 -14.94
CA ARG A 163 8.05 0.15 -13.89
C ARG A 163 8.11 -0.57 -12.54
N SER A 164 9.29 -0.54 -11.91
CA SER A 164 9.50 -1.10 -10.57
C SER A 164 10.49 -0.25 -9.76
N ILE A 165 10.33 -0.24 -8.44
CA ILE A 165 11.28 0.43 -7.53
C ILE A 165 12.60 -0.35 -7.48
N ASP A 166 12.49 -1.65 -7.18
CA ASP A 166 13.63 -2.56 -7.17
C ASP A 166 13.56 -3.49 -8.38
N ARG A 167 14.73 -3.97 -8.81
CA ARG A 167 14.81 -4.96 -9.88
C ARG A 167 14.03 -6.24 -9.50
N PRO A 168 13.06 -6.69 -10.33
CA PRO A 168 12.40 -7.97 -10.16
C PRO A 168 13.39 -9.13 -10.33
N ASP A 169 13.01 -10.31 -9.82
CA ASP A 169 13.71 -11.54 -10.19
C ASP A 169 13.60 -11.75 -11.72
N PRO A 170 14.72 -11.88 -12.45
CA PRO A 170 14.70 -12.08 -13.90
C PRO A 170 13.88 -13.29 -14.35
N THR A 171 13.76 -14.33 -13.52
CA THR A 171 12.98 -15.54 -13.83
C THR A 171 11.47 -15.28 -13.85
N LEU A 172 11.02 -14.16 -13.26
CA LEU A 172 9.63 -13.75 -13.18
C LEU A 172 9.26 -12.70 -14.24
N LEU A 173 10.19 -12.32 -15.11
CA LEU A 173 9.94 -11.32 -16.14
C LEU A 173 9.25 -11.94 -17.37
N PRO A 174 8.36 -11.19 -18.04
CA PRO A 174 7.89 -11.53 -19.38
C PRO A 174 9.05 -11.60 -20.38
N GLN A 175 8.88 -12.34 -21.47
CA GLN A 175 9.90 -12.53 -22.49
C GLN A 175 10.36 -11.21 -23.15
N HIS A 176 9.41 -10.34 -23.48
CA HIS A 176 9.67 -9.03 -24.09
C HIS A 176 9.39 -7.94 -23.09
N VAL A 177 10.43 -7.51 -22.36
CA VAL A 177 10.31 -6.49 -21.31
C VAL A 177 11.41 -5.45 -21.39
N THR A 178 11.03 -4.18 -21.22
CA THR A 178 11.92 -3.08 -20.90
C THR A 178 11.67 -2.69 -19.44
N LEU A 179 12.71 -2.78 -18.61
CA LEU A 179 12.61 -2.44 -17.20
C LEU A 179 12.93 -0.95 -16.98
N VAL A 180 12.00 -0.24 -16.35
CA VAL A 180 12.18 1.14 -15.88
C VAL A 180 12.28 1.11 -14.36
N LEU A 181 13.48 1.37 -13.84
CA LEU A 181 13.71 1.48 -12.40
C LEU A 181 13.46 2.91 -11.95
N ALA A 182 12.35 3.12 -11.23
CA ALA A 182 11.97 4.45 -10.78
C ALA A 182 11.15 4.39 -9.49
N ARG A 183 11.25 5.43 -8.68
CA ARG A 183 10.54 5.58 -7.39
C ARG A 183 9.69 6.85 -7.45
N PRO A 184 8.42 6.80 -7.00
CA PRO A 184 7.58 8.00 -6.90
C PRO A 184 8.14 9.02 -5.88
N PRO A 185 7.73 10.30 -5.95
CA PRO A 185 6.68 10.84 -6.81
C PRO A 185 7.07 10.91 -8.29
N PHE A 186 6.06 10.93 -9.17
CA PHE A 186 6.23 11.07 -10.62
C PHE A 186 5.53 12.34 -11.07
N GLU A 187 6.15 13.06 -12.01
CA GLU A 187 5.59 14.27 -12.63
C GLU A 187 4.88 13.93 -13.95
N VAL A 188 3.91 14.74 -14.34
CA VAL A 188 3.06 14.47 -15.52
C VAL A 188 3.87 14.56 -16.81
N GLU A 189 4.74 15.57 -16.93
CA GLU A 189 5.58 15.80 -18.10
C GLU A 189 6.55 14.64 -18.34
N ASP A 190 7.15 14.12 -17.26
CA ASP A 190 8.04 12.96 -17.31
C ASP A 190 7.28 11.69 -17.74
N GLU A 191 6.05 11.50 -17.24
CA GLU A 191 5.22 10.37 -17.67
C GLU A 191 4.82 10.48 -19.14
N ILE A 192 4.50 11.69 -19.64
CA ILE A 192 4.23 11.93 -21.07
C ILE A 192 5.46 11.56 -21.90
N ALA A 193 6.63 12.09 -21.53
CA ALA A 193 7.88 11.83 -22.23
C ALA A 193 8.22 10.34 -22.25
N LEU A 194 8.04 9.64 -21.14
CA LEU A 194 8.24 8.19 -21.04
C LEU A 194 7.28 7.42 -21.95
N MET A 195 5.99 7.77 -21.92
CA MET A 195 4.98 7.09 -22.73
C MET A 195 5.21 7.30 -24.22
N GLN A 196 5.63 8.50 -24.64
CA GLN A 196 5.99 8.79 -26.02
C GLN A 196 7.29 8.07 -26.44
N HIS A 197 8.33 8.11 -25.61
CA HIS A 197 9.62 7.48 -25.89
C HIS A 197 9.48 5.97 -26.14
N HIS A 198 8.63 5.30 -25.37
CA HIS A 198 8.34 3.87 -25.52
C HIS A 198 7.17 3.55 -26.45
N ALA A 199 6.58 4.55 -27.11
CA ALA A 199 5.41 4.40 -27.95
C ALA A 199 4.30 3.55 -27.29
N ILE A 200 3.96 3.89 -26.03
CA ILE A 200 2.98 3.15 -25.23
C ILE A 200 1.61 3.19 -25.89
N ASP A 201 0.99 2.01 -26.04
CA ASP A 201 -0.35 1.85 -26.57
C ASP A 201 -1.43 1.79 -25.48
N ILE A 202 -1.06 1.34 -24.27
CA ILE A 202 -1.99 1.07 -23.18
C ILE A 202 -1.27 1.03 -21.82
N VAL A 203 -1.92 1.57 -20.80
CA VAL A 203 -1.42 1.52 -19.42
C VAL A 203 -2.19 0.47 -18.63
N VAL A 204 -1.48 -0.39 -17.88
CA VAL A 204 -2.11 -1.30 -16.91
C VAL A 204 -1.70 -0.86 -15.50
N THR A 205 -2.69 -0.61 -14.66
CA THR A 205 -2.44 -0.12 -13.31
C THR A 205 -3.46 -0.59 -12.28
N LYS A 206 -3.07 -0.48 -11.01
CA LYS A 206 -3.90 -0.76 -9.85
C LYS A 206 -4.54 0.54 -9.37
N ASN A 207 -5.82 0.52 -8.97
CA ASN A 207 -6.47 1.69 -8.39
C ASN A 207 -5.98 1.97 -6.96
N ALA A 208 -4.73 2.42 -6.85
CA ALA A 208 -4.05 2.65 -5.58
C ALA A 208 -4.53 3.91 -4.86
N GLY A 209 -5.11 4.88 -5.58
CA GLY A 209 -5.61 6.14 -5.03
C GLY A 209 -4.53 7.09 -4.51
N ALA A 210 -3.26 6.91 -4.88
CA ALA A 210 -2.14 7.67 -4.32
C ALA A 210 -1.70 8.84 -5.20
N ASP A 211 -1.75 10.07 -4.69
CA ASP A 211 -1.33 11.27 -5.44
C ASP A 211 0.08 11.13 -6.03
N ALA A 212 1.03 10.61 -5.25
CA ALA A 212 2.42 10.40 -5.69
C ALA A 212 2.57 9.48 -6.92
N THR A 213 1.52 8.78 -7.35
CA THR A 213 1.55 7.89 -8.51
C THR A 213 0.48 8.21 -9.56
N CYS A 214 -0.34 9.24 -9.36
CA CYS A 214 -1.46 9.54 -10.25
C CYS A 214 -1.04 10.16 -11.59
N ALA A 215 0.18 10.71 -11.70
CA ALA A 215 0.71 11.36 -12.90
C ALA A 215 0.55 10.56 -14.20
N LYS A 216 0.72 9.23 -14.14
CA LYS A 216 0.50 8.33 -15.28
C LYS A 216 -0.91 8.40 -15.87
N LEU A 217 -1.91 8.70 -15.05
CA LEU A 217 -3.31 8.82 -15.49
C LEU A 217 -3.52 10.12 -16.24
N PHE A 218 -2.95 11.23 -15.73
CA PHE A 218 -2.96 12.50 -16.44
C PHE A 218 -2.20 12.43 -17.77
N ALA A 219 -1.04 11.77 -17.80
CA ALA A 219 -0.28 11.54 -19.02
C ALA A 219 -1.06 10.66 -20.02
N ALA A 220 -1.67 9.56 -19.57
CA ALA A 220 -2.50 8.71 -20.42
C ALA A 220 -3.68 9.50 -21.01
N ARG A 221 -4.35 10.34 -20.22
CA ARG A 221 -5.42 11.23 -20.69
C ARG A 221 -4.94 12.23 -21.74
N ALA A 222 -3.82 12.91 -21.48
CA ALA A 222 -3.23 13.89 -22.39
C ALA A 222 -2.85 13.25 -23.74
N LEU A 223 -2.44 11.98 -23.74
CA LEU A 223 -2.08 11.22 -24.92
C LEU A 223 -3.26 10.44 -25.54
N GLY A 224 -4.45 10.47 -24.93
CA GLY A 224 -5.61 9.71 -25.38
C GLY A 224 -5.43 8.18 -25.29
N LEU A 225 -4.58 7.71 -24.37
CA LEU A 225 -4.27 6.30 -24.19
C LEU A 225 -5.29 5.59 -23.29
N PRO A 226 -5.70 4.36 -23.63
CA PRO A 226 -6.52 3.54 -22.76
C PRO A 226 -5.77 3.13 -21.48
N VAL A 227 -6.52 3.01 -20.39
CA VAL A 227 -6.02 2.55 -19.09
C VAL A 227 -6.82 1.33 -18.64
N ILE A 228 -6.17 0.18 -18.49
CA ILE A 228 -6.74 -0.96 -17.76
C ILE A 228 -6.55 -0.70 -16.28
N MET A 229 -7.66 -0.41 -15.60
CA MET A 229 -7.71 -0.10 -14.18
C MET A 229 -8.16 -1.32 -13.39
N ILE A 230 -7.24 -1.89 -12.61
CA ILE A 230 -7.55 -3.03 -11.74
C ILE A 230 -8.23 -2.50 -10.48
N GLN A 231 -9.40 -3.04 -10.17
CA GLN A 231 -10.17 -2.71 -8.97
C GLN A 231 -9.44 -3.14 -7.70
N ARG A 232 -9.73 -2.43 -6.60
CA ARG A 232 -9.25 -2.85 -5.28
C ARG A 232 -9.85 -4.21 -4.92
N PRO A 233 -9.08 -5.10 -4.27
CA PRO A 233 -9.65 -6.32 -3.72
C PRO A 233 -10.64 -6.00 -2.60
N LEU A 234 -11.66 -6.84 -2.45
CA LEU A 234 -12.57 -6.75 -1.31
C LEU A 234 -11.80 -7.03 -0.01
N LEU A 235 -12.02 -6.21 1.01
CA LEU A 235 -11.41 -6.34 2.33
C LEU A 235 -12.50 -6.52 3.40
N PRO A 236 -12.18 -7.15 4.54
CA PRO A 236 -13.11 -7.22 5.66
C PRO A 236 -13.47 -5.81 6.16
N PRO A 237 -14.71 -5.61 6.65
CA PRO A 237 -15.10 -4.36 7.28
C PRO A 237 -14.15 -3.98 8.42
N SER A 238 -13.82 -2.69 8.51
CA SER A 238 -13.05 -2.14 9.62
C SER A 238 -13.43 -0.68 9.82
N LEU A 239 -13.14 -0.14 11.01
CA LEU A 239 -13.05 1.31 11.15
C LEU A 239 -12.00 1.82 10.16
N HIS A 240 -12.29 2.93 9.49
CA HIS A 240 -11.40 3.52 8.51
C HIS A 240 -11.20 5.01 8.76
N ALA A 241 -10.04 5.48 8.34
CA ALA A 241 -9.66 6.87 8.24
C ALA A 241 -9.07 7.11 6.84
N GLU A 242 -9.25 8.28 6.27
CA GLU A 242 -8.66 8.61 4.98
C GLU A 242 -7.22 9.12 5.14
N THR A 243 -6.89 9.67 6.32
CA THR A 243 -5.61 10.36 6.53
C THR A 243 -4.82 9.84 7.74
N ALA A 244 -3.50 10.08 7.70
CA ALA A 244 -2.61 9.83 8.84
C ALA A 244 -2.97 10.67 10.08
N ARG A 245 -3.56 11.84 9.88
CA ARG A 245 -4.00 12.74 10.97
C ARG A 245 -5.15 12.11 11.75
N GLU A 246 -6.21 11.73 11.04
CA GLU A 246 -7.36 11.02 11.63
C GLU A 246 -6.94 9.73 12.34
N ALA A 247 -5.96 9.00 11.78
CA ALA A 247 -5.42 7.82 12.44
C ALA A 247 -4.71 8.14 13.77
N LEU A 248 -3.98 9.26 13.86
CA LEU A 248 -3.39 9.69 15.13
C LEU A 248 -4.46 10.11 16.13
N ASP A 249 -5.48 10.85 15.69
CA ASP A 249 -6.57 11.29 16.57
C ASP A 249 -7.33 10.09 17.14
N TRP A 250 -7.55 9.05 16.32
CA TRP A 250 -8.12 7.78 16.76
C TRP A 250 -7.23 7.07 17.79
N LEU A 251 -5.92 7.01 17.58
CA LEU A 251 -4.99 6.41 18.56
C LEU A 251 -5.03 7.14 19.91
N GLN A 252 -5.10 8.47 19.89
CA GLN A 252 -5.24 9.27 21.11
C GLN A 252 -6.56 8.99 21.83
N ALA A 253 -7.66 8.87 21.10
CA ALA A 253 -8.96 8.51 21.66
C ALA A 253 -8.97 7.10 22.29
N VAL A 254 -8.36 6.10 21.63
CA VAL A 254 -8.22 4.74 22.16
C VAL A 254 -7.40 4.71 23.45
N ARG A 255 -6.30 5.48 23.50
CA ARG A 255 -5.48 5.62 24.70
C ARG A 255 -6.28 6.21 25.87
N HIS A 256 -7.00 7.31 25.63
CA HIS A 256 -7.82 7.97 26.66
C HIS A 256 -8.93 7.06 27.20
N ALA A 257 -9.59 6.31 26.31
CA ALA A 257 -10.63 5.37 26.71
C ALA A 257 -10.09 4.20 27.55
N SER A 258 -8.84 3.79 27.31
CA SER A 258 -8.18 2.73 28.07
C SER A 258 -7.81 3.23 29.48
N THR A 259 -7.28 4.44 29.60
CA THR A 259 -6.93 5.03 30.90
C THR A 259 -8.13 5.27 31.83
N LEU A 260 -9.35 5.40 31.29
CA LEU A 260 -10.57 5.55 32.09
C LEU A 260 -11.13 4.21 32.60
N ARG A 261 -10.69 3.06 32.05
CA ARG A 261 -11.14 1.72 32.48
C ARG A 261 -10.28 1.13 33.59
N ASP A 262 -9.07 1.66 33.77
CA ASP A 262 -8.07 1.20 34.74
C ASP A 262 -8.10 2.03 36.06
N VAL A 263 -9.05 2.97 36.20
CA VAL A 263 -9.33 3.79 37.41
C VAL A 263 -10.64 3.33 38.03
#